data_AF-A0A4V3WCK8-F1
#
_entry.id   AF-A0A4V3WCK8-F1
#
_cell.length_a   1.000
_cell.length_b   1.000
_cell.length_c   1.000
_cell.angle_alpha   90.00
_cell.angle_beta   90.00
_cell.angle_gamma   90.00
#
_symmetry.space_group_name_H-M   'P 1'
#
loop_
_entity.id
_entity.type
_entity.pdbx_description
1 polymer ?
#
loop_
_entity_poly.entity_id
_entity_poly.type
_entity_poly.pdbx_seq_one_letter_code
_entity_poly.pdbx_strand_id
1 'polypeptide(L)'
;MNPCDKAATPAQVEALLADHDLSALKRLSECLEDGEGFDVSKERMARLLELGFARHNGFGRYSITAIGQYLLGAWTKIPLQTHADVDAAYRAEMEARNG
;
A
#
# COMPACT_ATOMS: atom_id res chain seq x y z
N MET A 1 7.14 19.37 28.67
CA MET A 1 6.47 19.38 27.35
C MET A 1 6.86 18.07 26.69
N ASN A 2 5.94 17.12 26.56
CA ASN A 2 6.25 15.77 26.07
C ASN A 2 6.43 15.83 24.54
N PRO A 3 7.45 15.17 23.97
CA PRO A 3 7.71 15.19 22.52
C PRO A 3 6.68 14.43 21.67
N CYS A 4 5.56 13.98 22.26
CA CYS A 4 4.55 13.14 21.60
C CYS A 4 3.50 13.93 20.79
N ASP A 5 3.48 15.27 20.89
CA ASP A 5 2.34 16.07 20.38
C ASP A 5 2.53 16.61 18.95
N LYS A 6 3.66 16.33 18.29
CA LYS A 6 3.88 16.72 16.89
C LYS A 6 3.78 15.50 15.99
N ALA A 7 2.66 15.40 15.27
CA ALA A 7 2.53 14.47 14.16
C ALA A 7 3.66 14.71 13.15
N ALA A 8 4.33 13.64 12.72
CA ALA A 8 5.36 13.73 11.70
C ALA A 8 4.74 14.24 10.38
N THR A 9 5.44 15.13 9.69
CA THR A 9 5.03 15.57 8.35
C THR A 9 5.21 14.44 7.33
N PRO A 10 4.47 14.41 6.21
CA PRO A 10 4.62 13.39 5.18
C PRO A 10 6.08 13.22 4.71
N ALA A 11 6.81 14.32 4.53
CA ALA A 11 8.23 14.29 4.15
C ALA A 11 9.14 13.65 5.23
N GLN A 12 8.80 13.78 6.51
CA GLN A 12 9.53 13.11 7.60
C GLN A 12 9.20 11.61 7.67
N VAL A 13 7.96 11.23 7.35
CA VAL A 13 7.56 9.81 7.23
C VAL A 13 8.25 9.17 6.02
N GLU A 14 8.36 9.88 4.91
CA GLU A 14 9.12 9.46 3.72
C GLU A 14 10.62 9.33 4.00
N ALA A 15 11.20 10.19 4.84
CA ALA A 15 12.59 10.05 5.28
C ALA A 15 12.81 8.91 6.29
N LEU A 16 11.75 8.42 6.95
CA LEU A 16 11.77 7.26 7.85
C LEU A 16 11.60 5.93 7.12
N LEU A 17 11.02 5.97 5.92
CA LEU A 17 11.05 4.86 4.97
C LEU A 17 12.50 4.70 4.51
N ALA A 18 13.18 3.70 5.05
CA ALA A 18 14.47 3.36 4.50
C ALA A 18 14.29 2.93 3.03
N ASP A 19 15.23 3.30 2.16
CA ASP A 19 15.16 3.00 0.72
C ASP A 19 14.89 1.51 0.43
N HIS A 20 15.30 0.63 1.34
CA HIS A 20 15.06 -0.81 1.24
C HIS A 20 13.58 -1.19 1.40
N ASP A 21 12.78 -0.42 2.15
CA ASP A 21 11.35 -0.67 2.38
C ASP A 21 10.54 -0.34 1.12
N LEU A 22 10.82 0.81 0.50
CA LEU A 22 10.19 1.20 -0.75
C LEU A 22 10.62 0.29 -1.91
N SER A 23 11.89 -0.10 -1.95
CA SER A 23 12.41 -1.08 -2.91
C SER A 23 11.73 -2.45 -2.75
N ALA A 24 11.55 -2.94 -1.52
CA ALA A 24 10.85 -4.19 -1.25
C ALA A 24 9.36 -4.11 -1.65
N LEU A 25 8.70 -2.98 -1.39
CA LEU A 25 7.31 -2.76 -1.78
C LEU A 25 7.13 -2.75 -3.30
N LYS A 26 8.03 -2.07 -4.03
CA LYS A 26 8.06 -2.10 -5.51
C LYS A 26 8.24 -3.52 -6.03
N ARG A 27 9.20 -4.26 -5.47
CA ARG A 27 9.47 -5.64 -5.89
C ARG A 27 8.27 -6.55 -5.63
N LEU A 28 7.58 -6.38 -4.49
CA LEU A 28 6.34 -7.09 -4.20
C LEU A 28 5.25 -6.78 -5.24
N SER A 29 5.11 -5.51 -5.64
CA SER A 29 4.15 -5.09 -6.68
C SER A 29 4.41 -5.81 -8.01
N GLU A 30 5.67 -5.81 -8.47
CA GLU A 30 6.07 -6.52 -9.69
C GLU A 30 5.74 -8.02 -9.62
N CYS A 31 6.09 -8.68 -8.50
CA CYS A 31 5.81 -10.12 -8.34
C CYS A 31 4.30 -10.43 -8.35
N LEU A 32 3.46 -9.53 -7.83
CA LEU A 32 2.01 -9.71 -7.83
C LEU A 32 1.40 -9.58 -9.23
N GLU A 33 2.01 -8.78 -10.11
CA GLU A 33 1.59 -8.65 -11.52
C GLU A 33 2.02 -9.86 -12.36
N ASP A 34 3.22 -10.39 -12.11
CA ASP A 34 3.79 -11.51 -12.87
C ASP A 34 3.20 -12.88 -12.45
N GLY A 35 2.62 -12.99 -11.25
CA GLY A 35 2.00 -14.22 -10.75
C GLY A 35 2.97 -15.36 -10.40
N GLU A 36 4.26 -15.15 -10.63
CA GLU A 36 5.38 -16.00 -10.21
C GLU A 36 5.82 -15.62 -8.78
N GLY A 37 6.35 -16.58 -8.02
CA GLY A 37 6.61 -16.44 -6.58
C GLY A 37 7.33 -15.15 -6.14
N PHE A 38 7.12 -14.75 -4.89
CA PHE A 38 7.65 -13.50 -4.34
C PHE A 38 9.18 -13.52 -4.26
N ASP A 39 9.85 -12.75 -5.12
CA ASP A 39 11.29 -12.45 -5.02
C ASP A 39 11.55 -11.35 -3.98
N VAL A 40 11.02 -11.56 -2.77
CA VAL A 40 11.16 -10.69 -1.61
C VAL A 40 11.53 -11.56 -0.41
N SER A 41 12.64 -11.24 0.27
CA SER A 41 13.08 -12.02 1.42
C SER A 41 12.02 -12.01 2.54
N LYS A 42 12.00 -13.05 3.37
CA LYS A 42 11.03 -13.19 4.46
C LYS A 42 11.09 -12.01 5.44
N GLU A 43 12.29 -11.52 5.73
CA GLU A 43 12.52 -10.38 6.64
C GLU A 43 11.92 -9.10 6.05
N ARG A 44 12.14 -8.86 4.75
CA ARG A 44 11.57 -7.71 4.05
C ARG A 44 10.05 -7.79 3.98
N MET A 45 9.49 -8.96 3.68
CA MET A 45 8.05 -9.17 3.69
C MET A 45 7.45 -8.94 5.07
N ALA A 46 8.04 -9.50 6.13
CA ALA A 46 7.58 -9.31 7.50
C ALA A 46 7.52 -7.82 7.87
N ARG A 47 8.54 -7.06 7.47
CA ARG A 47 8.59 -5.61 7.68
C ARG A 47 7.50 -4.85 6.91
N LEU A 48 7.25 -5.21 5.64
CA LEU A 48 6.15 -4.61 4.86
C LEU A 48 4.77 -4.85 5.49
N LEU A 49 4.58 -6.04 6.09
CA LEU A 49 3.35 -6.39 6.81
C LEU A 49 3.22 -5.61 8.12
N GLU A 50 4.30 -5.51 8.88
CA GLU A 50 4.34 -4.77 10.16
C GLU A 50 4.08 -3.28 9.96
N LEU A 51 4.65 -2.68 8.91
CA LEU A 51 4.43 -1.28 8.54
C LEU A 51 3.05 -1.04 7.87
N GLY A 52 2.33 -2.11 7.52
CA GLY A 52 1.00 -2.03 6.93
C GLY A 52 0.98 -1.65 5.45
N PHE A 53 2.11 -1.76 4.71
CA PHE A 53 2.15 -1.52 3.26
C PHE A 53 1.62 -2.71 2.45
N ALA A 54 1.72 -3.90 3.05
CA ALA A 54 1.15 -5.12 2.52
C ALA A 54 0.31 -5.81 3.59
N ARG A 55 -0.55 -6.75 3.16
CA ARG A 55 -1.29 -7.64 4.04
C ARG A 55 -1.15 -9.08 3.58
N HIS A 56 -1.15 -10.01 4.53
CA HIS A 56 -1.23 -11.44 4.26
C HIS A 56 -2.70 -11.86 4.14
N ASN A 57 -3.03 -12.62 3.09
CA ASN A 57 -4.39 -13.08 2.79
C ASN A 57 -4.60 -14.58 3.11
N GLY A 58 -3.59 -15.27 3.62
CA GLY A 58 -3.60 -16.73 3.75
C GLY A 58 -3.05 -17.43 2.52
N PHE A 59 -2.75 -18.73 2.66
CA PHE A 59 -2.22 -19.59 1.59
C PHE A 59 -0.96 -19.04 0.90
N GLY A 60 -0.13 -18.29 1.64
CA GLY A 60 1.08 -17.66 1.09
C GLY A 60 0.81 -16.50 0.14
N ARG A 61 -0.42 -15.96 0.08
CA ARG A 61 -0.78 -14.83 -0.79
C ARG A 61 -0.72 -13.51 -0.03
N TYR A 62 -0.34 -12.46 -0.74
CA TYR A 62 -0.26 -11.10 -0.23
C TYR A 62 -1.04 -10.13 -1.12
N SER A 63 -1.41 -8.99 -0.56
CA SER A 63 -1.91 -7.84 -1.32
C SER A 63 -1.29 -6.57 -0.79
N ILE A 64 -1.13 -5.59 -1.67
CA ILE A 64 -0.71 -4.24 -1.28
C ILE A 64 -1.91 -3.51 -0.69
N THR A 65 -1.70 -2.83 0.44
CA THR A 65 -2.76 -2.08 1.12
C THR A 65 -2.99 -0.73 0.44
N ALA A 66 -4.03 -0.02 0.89
CA ALA A 66 -4.32 1.34 0.44
C ALA A 66 -3.13 2.29 0.56
N ILE A 67 -2.45 2.27 1.71
CA ILE A 67 -1.28 3.10 1.95
C ILE A 67 -0.07 2.64 1.14
N GLY A 68 0.09 1.33 0.93
CA GLY A 68 1.13 0.80 0.03
C GLY A 68 0.95 1.26 -1.42
N GLN A 69 -0.29 1.27 -1.92
CA GLN A 69 -0.60 1.77 -3.27
C GLN A 69 -0.34 3.27 -3.42
N TYR A 70 -0.61 4.05 -2.38
CA TYR A 70 -0.27 5.48 -2.34
C TYR A 70 1.24 5.70 -2.37
N LEU A 71 2.02 4.93 -1.60
CA LEU A 71 3.49 5.00 -1.59
C LEU A 71 4.11 4.59 -2.92
N LEU A 72 3.45 3.71 -3.69
CA LEU A 72 3.84 3.37 -5.05
C LEU A 72 3.48 4.45 -6.08
N GLY A 73 2.74 5.49 -5.68
CA GLY A 73 2.23 6.53 -6.58
C GLY A 73 1.08 6.05 -7.48
N ALA A 74 0.61 4.82 -7.31
CA ALA A 74 -0.53 4.27 -8.06
C ALA A 74 -1.83 4.99 -7.68
N TRP A 75 -1.93 5.43 -6.41
CA TRP A 75 -3.06 6.20 -5.91
C TRP A 75 -2.65 7.63 -5.61
N THR A 76 -3.22 8.58 -6.34
CA THR A 76 -2.89 10.01 -6.25
C THR A 76 -3.95 10.83 -5.52
N LYS A 77 -5.09 10.23 -5.13
CA LYS A 77 -6.17 10.92 -4.43
C LYS A 77 -6.02 10.82 -2.91
N ILE A 78 -6.15 11.97 -2.24
CA ILE A 78 -6.37 12.10 -0.80
C ILE A 78 -7.85 12.48 -0.59
N PRO A 79 -8.57 11.94 0.41
CA PRO A 79 -8.10 11.00 1.44
C PRO A 79 -7.82 9.60 0.88
N LEU A 80 -6.97 8.83 1.59
CA LEU A 80 -6.76 7.41 1.30
C LEU A 80 -8.10 6.68 1.33
N GLN A 81 -8.45 6.04 0.22
CA GLN A 81 -9.67 5.25 0.06
C GLN A 81 -9.33 3.76 0.09
N THR A 82 -10.18 2.88 0.58
CA THR A 82 -9.96 1.43 0.41
C THR A 82 -10.32 1.01 -1.02
N HIS A 83 -9.90 -0.20 -1.44
CA HIS A 83 -10.39 -0.78 -2.71
C HIS A 83 -11.93 -0.82 -2.76
N ALA A 84 -12.59 -1.10 -1.62
CA ALA A 84 -14.05 -1.11 -1.56
C ALA A 84 -14.66 0.27 -1.83
N ASP A 85 -14.03 1.34 -1.34
CA ASP A 85 -14.48 2.71 -1.58
C ASP A 85 -14.33 3.09 -3.06
N VAL A 86 -13.20 2.73 -3.69
CA VAL A 86 -12.94 2.96 -5.12
C VAL A 86 -13.92 2.18 -5.99
N ASP A 87 -14.11 0.88 -5.70
CA ASP A 87 -15.04 0.02 -6.44
C ASP A 87 -16.49 0.49 -6.32
N ALA A 88 -16.89 0.97 -5.13
CA ALA A 88 -18.22 1.52 -4.90
C ALA A 88 -18.45 2.80 -5.72
N ALA A 89 -17.46 3.70 -5.77
CA ALA A 89 -17.53 4.91 -6.58
C ALA A 89 -17.64 4.58 -8.08
N TYR A 90 -16.81 3.66 -8.58
CA TYR A 90 -16.86 3.24 -9.99
C TYR A 90 -18.21 2.61 -10.37
N ARG A 91 -18.78 1.75 -9.51
CA ARG A 91 -20.11 1.17 -9.74
C ARG A 91 -21.19 2.24 -9.80
N ALA A 92 -21.19 3.19 -8.87
CA ALA A 92 -22.15 4.30 -8.86
C ALA A 92 -22.04 5.18 -10.12
N GLU A 93 -20.83 5.46 -10.60
CA GLU A 93 -20.61 6.17 -11.87
C GLU A 93 -21.16 5.39 -13.07
N MET A 94 -20.94 4.08 -13.11
CA MET A 94 -21.42 3.22 -14.20
C MET A 94 -22.94 3.08 -14.20
N GLU A 95 -23.57 3.00 -13.03
CA GLU A 95 -25.03 3.03 -12.88
C GLU A 95 -25.61 4.37 -13.34
N ALA A 96 -25.00 5.49 -12.97
CA ALA A 96 -25.42 6.82 -13.42
C ALA A 96 -25.24 7.06 -14.93
N ARG A 97 -24.32 6.34 -15.58
CA ARG A 97 -24.11 6.40 -17.04
C ARG A 97 -25.06 5.51 -17.82
N ASN A 98 -25.56 4.43 -17.22
CA ASN A 98 -26.39 3.42 -17.88
C ASN A 98 -27.89 3.53 -17.53
N GLY A 99 -28.26 4.41 -16.59
CA GLY A 99 -29.64 4.79 -16.28
C GLY A 99 -30.06 6.05 -17.04
#